data_AF-Q2V114-F1
#
_entry.id   AF-Q2V114-F1
#
_cell.length_a   1.000
_cell.length_b   1.000
_cell.length_c   1.000
_cell.angle_alpha   90.00
_cell.angle_beta   90.00
_cell.angle_gamma   90.00
#
_symmetry.space_group_name_H-M   'P 1'
#
loop_
_entity.id
_entity.type
_entity.pdbx_description
1 polymer ?
#
loop_
_entity_poly.entity_id
_entity_poly.type
_entity_poly.pdbx_seq_one_letter_code
_entity_poly.pdbx_strand_id
1 'polypeptide(L)'
;SHLSTQYCDGLRGIFAVYDPDDPLKDHYDVDDETTIITLADWYHELAPAAQNDFFQTGVVPIPDAGLINGVGRFIGGPLVDYAVVNVEQGKRYRLRIFAIACRPFFTFSIDNHNITFMEADGIEHDPVEVQNIDVYTAQRVSAILNANQPVDNYWIRAPPTGGAPAPNGNPNFDPDLTRAILKYKGAPDVEPTTNNTGGPKLLDEQMHPIAQEHPGMLGSGDPDVAIVLNIAQPNPPFFDINGISYISPTIPVLLQILSGAKQPQDLLPSEQVFIVPPNILLQVSIPGTGA
;
A
#
# COMPACT_ATOMS: atom_id res chain seq x y z
N SER A 1 0.49 13.81 -1.93
CA SER A 1 1.24 14.75 -2.78
C SER A 1 1.91 13.96 -3.88
N HIS A 2 2.14 14.55 -5.05
CA HIS A 2 2.92 13.93 -6.14
C HIS A 2 4.08 14.83 -6.59
N LEU A 3 4.59 15.66 -5.68
CA LEU A 3 5.76 16.51 -5.88
C LEU A 3 6.93 15.99 -5.05
N SER A 4 7.97 15.47 -5.72
CA SER A 4 9.14 14.85 -5.08
C SER A 4 8.70 13.85 -3.98
N THR A 5 9.32 13.91 -2.80
CA THR A 5 9.08 13.08 -1.62
C THR A 5 8.14 13.74 -0.60
N GLN A 6 7.43 14.82 -0.96
CA GLN A 6 6.62 15.61 -0.01
C GLN A 6 5.50 14.80 0.68
N TYR A 7 4.99 13.74 0.05
CA TYR A 7 3.95 12.93 0.70
C TYR A 7 4.48 12.12 1.90
N CYS A 8 5.80 11.90 1.97
CA CYS A 8 6.46 11.28 3.12
C CYS A 8 6.43 12.17 4.36
N ASP A 9 6.45 13.49 4.16
CA ASP A 9 6.27 14.48 5.22
C ASP A 9 4.81 14.63 5.68
N GLY A 10 3.91 13.76 5.21
CA GLY A 10 2.55 13.62 5.74
C GLY A 10 1.43 14.18 4.87
N LEU A 11 1.71 14.77 3.70
CA LEU A 11 0.65 15.22 2.77
C LEU A 11 0.08 14.03 1.98
N ARG A 12 -0.66 13.17 2.67
CA ARG A 12 -1.27 11.92 2.18
C ARG A 12 -2.53 11.61 3.00
N GLY A 13 -3.42 10.80 2.45
CA GLY A 13 -4.69 10.44 3.06
C GLY A 13 -5.45 9.45 2.20
N ILE A 14 -6.66 9.11 2.62
CA ILE A 14 -7.54 8.19 1.90
C ILE A 14 -8.57 8.94 1.08
N PHE A 15 -9.07 8.28 0.05
CA PHE A 15 -10.25 8.68 -0.70
C PHE A 15 -11.07 7.42 -0.94
N ALA A 16 -12.30 7.39 -0.40
CA ALA A 16 -13.21 6.27 -0.59
C ALA A 16 -14.41 6.73 -1.42
N VAL A 17 -14.76 5.94 -2.43
CA VAL A 17 -16.00 6.06 -3.19
C VAL A 17 -16.86 4.86 -2.83
N TYR A 18 -18.06 5.10 -2.29
CA TYR A 18 -18.99 4.04 -1.96
C TYR A 18 -19.94 3.79 -3.13
N ASP A 19 -20.20 2.51 -3.41
CA ASP A 19 -21.21 2.09 -4.36
C ASP A 19 -22.53 1.79 -3.63
N PRO A 20 -23.65 2.47 -3.96
CA PRO A 20 -24.96 2.12 -3.41
C PRO A 20 -25.44 0.72 -3.81
N ASP A 21 -24.96 0.19 -4.94
CA ASP A 21 -25.31 -1.13 -5.50
C ASP A 21 -24.13 -2.12 -5.39
N ASP A 22 -23.25 -1.90 -4.40
CA ASP A 22 -22.05 -2.70 -4.12
C ASP A 22 -22.32 -4.21 -4.15
N PRO A 23 -21.64 -4.98 -5.01
CA PRO A 23 -21.88 -6.41 -5.16
C PRO A 23 -21.46 -7.22 -3.93
N LEU A 24 -20.64 -6.64 -3.04
CA LEU A 24 -20.19 -7.26 -1.80
C LEU A 24 -21.08 -6.91 -0.60
N LYS A 25 -22.16 -6.12 -0.80
CA LYS A 25 -22.95 -5.54 0.29
C LYS A 25 -23.46 -6.54 1.32
N ASP A 26 -23.84 -7.74 0.89
CA ASP A 26 -24.39 -8.78 1.75
C ASP A 26 -23.33 -9.48 2.63
N HIS A 27 -22.04 -9.24 2.38
CA HIS A 27 -20.94 -9.87 3.13
C HIS A 27 -20.60 -9.15 4.45
N TYR A 28 -21.08 -7.93 4.65
CA TYR A 28 -20.75 -7.12 5.82
C TYR A 28 -21.97 -6.40 6.38
N ASP A 29 -21.88 -5.95 7.63
CA ASP A 29 -22.93 -5.20 8.31
C ASP A 29 -22.53 -3.72 8.49
N VAL A 30 -21.23 -3.44 8.57
CA VAL A 30 -20.67 -2.10 8.78
C VAL A 30 -19.56 -1.81 7.76
N ASP A 31 -19.69 -0.68 7.08
CA ASP A 31 -18.70 -0.09 6.18
C ASP A 31 -18.87 1.43 6.21
N ASP A 32 -18.00 2.10 6.95
CA ASP A 32 -18.04 3.56 7.16
C ASP A 32 -16.63 4.06 7.57
N GLU A 33 -16.51 5.30 8.04
CA GLU A 33 -15.22 5.87 8.44
C GLU A 33 -14.51 5.07 9.55
N THR A 34 -15.25 4.32 10.37
CA THR A 34 -14.71 3.55 11.49
C THR A 34 -14.06 2.23 11.07
N THR A 35 -14.27 1.80 9.83
CA THR A 35 -13.68 0.58 9.27
C THR A 35 -12.45 0.85 8.39
N ILE A 36 -12.06 2.13 8.27
CA ILE A 36 -10.85 2.52 7.54
C ILE A 36 -9.61 2.27 8.39
N ILE A 37 -8.62 1.61 7.76
CA ILE A 37 -7.31 1.34 8.33
C ILE A 37 -6.26 1.91 7.40
N THR A 38 -5.48 2.88 7.87
CA THR A 38 -4.32 3.43 7.15
C THR A 38 -3.04 2.89 7.74
N LEU A 39 -2.10 2.49 6.87
CA LEU A 39 -0.78 1.99 7.21
C LEU A 39 0.25 2.97 6.64
N ALA A 40 1.10 3.53 7.51
CA ALA A 40 2.08 4.53 7.10
C ALA A 40 3.45 4.29 7.75
N ASP A 41 4.50 4.65 7.04
CA ASP A 41 5.86 4.82 7.55
C ASP A 41 6.05 6.27 8.02
N TRP A 42 6.72 6.48 9.15
CA TRP A 42 6.93 7.83 9.68
C TRP A 42 8.40 8.09 9.96
N TYR A 43 8.88 9.25 9.53
CA TYR A 43 10.27 9.68 9.62
C TYR A 43 10.34 10.94 10.49
N HIS A 44 11.30 10.98 11.41
CA HIS A 44 11.63 12.16 12.21
C HIS A 44 12.50 13.16 11.44
N GLU A 45 13.27 12.66 10.47
CA GLU A 45 13.97 13.49 9.50
C GLU A 45 13.03 13.88 8.35
N LEU A 46 13.10 15.14 7.92
CA LEU A 46 12.31 15.64 6.79
C LEU A 46 12.77 14.99 5.48
N ALA A 47 11.81 14.63 4.63
CA ALA A 47 12.05 13.87 3.41
C ALA A 47 13.07 14.51 2.45
N PRO A 48 13.17 15.85 2.27
CA PRO A 48 14.21 16.45 1.44
C PRO A 48 15.63 16.23 1.96
N ALA A 49 15.82 16.20 3.29
CA ALA A 49 17.13 15.93 3.90
C ALA A 49 17.52 14.46 3.72
N ALA A 50 16.61 13.55 4.09
CA ALA A 50 16.79 12.10 3.90
C ALA A 50 17.02 11.73 2.42
N GLN A 51 16.35 12.40 1.48
CA GLN A 51 16.56 12.22 0.05
C GLN A 51 17.95 12.68 -0.40
N ASN A 52 18.43 13.82 0.10
CA ASN A 52 19.78 14.31 -0.23
C ASN A 52 20.84 13.33 0.29
N ASP A 53 20.66 12.81 1.50
CA ASP A 53 21.57 11.83 2.09
C ASP A 53 21.56 10.51 1.31
N PHE A 54 20.38 10.03 0.89
CA PHE A 54 20.26 8.90 0.00
C PHE A 54 21.00 9.13 -1.32
N PHE A 55 20.85 10.29 -1.95
CA PHE A 55 21.54 10.62 -3.20
C PHE A 55 23.07 10.69 -3.08
N GLN A 56 23.59 11.05 -1.90
CA GLN A 56 25.04 11.14 -1.68
C GLN A 56 25.67 9.80 -1.26
N THR A 57 24.93 8.98 -0.51
CA THR A 57 25.49 7.81 0.17
C THR A 57 24.97 6.47 -0.36
N GLY A 58 23.85 6.49 -1.08
CA GLY A 58 23.10 5.28 -1.44
C GLY A 58 22.38 4.61 -0.26
N VAL A 59 22.47 5.18 0.96
CA VAL A 59 21.86 4.61 2.16
C VAL A 59 20.36 4.92 2.15
N VAL A 60 19.57 3.86 2.13
CA VAL A 60 18.11 3.93 2.15
C VAL A 60 17.62 4.43 3.52
N PRO A 61 16.76 5.46 3.57
CA PRO A 61 16.11 5.90 4.81
C PRO A 61 15.21 4.81 5.41
N ILE A 62 15.37 4.56 6.71
CA ILE A 62 14.52 3.67 7.50
C ILE A 62 13.60 4.53 8.39
N PRO A 63 12.28 4.30 8.39
CA PRO A 63 11.36 5.07 9.21
C PRO A 63 11.66 4.91 10.69
N ASP A 64 11.28 5.89 11.51
CA ASP A 64 11.39 5.83 12.97
C ASP A 64 10.23 5.04 13.58
N ALA A 65 9.05 5.09 12.97
CA ALA A 65 7.86 4.36 13.42
C ALA A 65 7.03 3.88 12.23
N GLY A 66 6.32 2.76 12.40
CA GLY A 66 5.14 2.45 11.61
C GLY A 66 3.90 2.99 12.32
N LEU A 67 2.93 3.49 11.56
CA LEU A 67 1.69 4.05 12.05
C LEU A 67 0.49 3.23 11.53
N ILE A 68 -0.46 2.96 12.41
CA ILE A 68 -1.81 2.51 12.05
C ILE A 68 -2.79 3.61 12.45
N ASN A 69 -3.59 4.09 11.50
CA ASN A 69 -4.53 5.21 11.72
C ASN A 69 -3.86 6.46 12.31
N GLY A 70 -2.66 6.77 11.84
CA GLY A 70 -1.90 7.96 12.22
C GLY A 70 -1.17 7.86 13.57
N VAL A 71 -1.21 6.70 14.22
CA VAL A 71 -0.63 6.49 15.56
C VAL A 71 0.36 5.34 15.54
N GLY A 72 1.49 5.51 16.21
CA GLY A 72 2.52 4.49 16.37
C GLY A 72 3.52 4.85 17.46
N ARG A 73 4.32 3.86 17.87
CA ARG A 73 5.40 4.01 18.85
C ARG A 73 6.74 3.70 18.20
N PHE A 74 7.80 4.22 18.81
CA PHE A 74 9.19 3.96 18.44
C PHE A 74 10.04 3.75 19.70
N ILE A 75 11.20 3.11 19.55
CA ILE A 75 12.14 2.86 20.64
C ILE A 75 12.64 4.20 21.21
N GLY A 76 12.52 4.39 22.52
CA GLY A 76 12.93 5.63 23.20
C GLY A 76 11.91 6.78 23.10
N GLY A 77 10.79 6.57 22.40
CA GLY A 77 9.68 7.52 22.31
C GLY A 77 8.74 7.49 23.52
N PRO A 78 7.80 8.45 23.61
CA PRO A 78 6.77 8.44 24.63
C PRO A 78 5.80 7.26 24.46
N LEU A 79 5.21 6.80 25.56
CA LEU A 79 4.04 5.91 25.55
C LEU A 79 2.81 6.72 25.13
N VAL A 80 2.44 6.61 23.86
CA VAL A 80 1.18 7.13 23.31
C VAL A 80 0.16 6.00 23.20
N ASP A 81 -1.12 6.26 23.46
CA ASP A 81 -2.18 5.26 23.27
C ASP A 81 -2.23 4.84 21.79
N TYR A 82 -2.38 3.55 21.51
CA TYR A 82 -2.54 3.05 20.14
C TYR A 82 -3.90 3.43 19.56
N ALA A 83 -3.98 3.48 18.22
CA ALA A 83 -5.27 3.61 17.54
C ALA A 83 -6.21 2.44 17.91
N VAL A 84 -7.51 2.72 18.02
CA VAL A 84 -8.52 1.74 18.38
C VAL A 84 -9.54 1.60 17.25
N VAL A 85 -9.77 0.36 16.81
CA VAL A 85 -10.85 -0.03 15.90
C VAL A 85 -11.91 -0.74 16.73
N ASN A 86 -13.12 -0.17 16.80
CA ASN A 86 -14.18 -0.69 17.66
C ASN A 86 -15.09 -1.67 16.89
N VAL A 87 -15.40 -2.80 17.51
CA VAL A 87 -16.31 -3.80 16.96
C VAL A 87 -17.34 -4.27 17.98
N GLU A 88 -18.50 -4.73 17.50
CA GLU A 88 -19.51 -5.40 18.30
C GLU A 88 -19.52 -6.89 17.94
N GLN A 89 -19.51 -7.74 18.96
CA GLN A 89 -19.52 -9.19 18.76
C GLN A 89 -20.73 -9.61 17.90
N GLY A 90 -20.47 -10.47 16.91
CA GLY A 90 -21.46 -11.01 15.99
C GLY A 90 -21.70 -10.17 14.73
N LYS A 91 -21.10 -8.97 14.61
CA LYS A 91 -21.15 -8.16 13.39
C LYS A 91 -19.97 -8.46 12.46
N ARG A 92 -20.17 -8.16 11.18
CA ARG A 92 -19.19 -8.24 10.10
C ARG A 92 -18.81 -6.84 9.63
N TYR A 93 -17.51 -6.59 9.48
CA TYR A 93 -16.96 -5.28 9.14
C TYR A 93 -16.17 -5.38 7.84
N ARG A 94 -16.44 -4.50 6.86
CA ARG A 94 -15.56 -4.33 5.71
C ARG A 94 -14.40 -3.42 6.12
N LEU A 95 -13.28 -4.01 6.50
CA LEU A 95 -12.07 -3.25 6.80
C LEU A 95 -11.44 -2.80 5.49
N ARG A 96 -11.29 -1.48 5.32
CA ARG A 96 -10.65 -0.89 4.13
C ARG A 96 -9.24 -0.50 4.50
N ILE A 97 -8.26 -1.28 4.07
CA ILE A 97 -6.85 -1.17 4.46
C ILE A 97 -6.07 -0.45 3.35
N PHE A 98 -5.44 0.67 3.68
CA PHE A 98 -4.72 1.54 2.76
C PHE A 98 -3.25 1.64 3.17
N ALA A 99 -2.33 1.20 2.31
CA ALA A 99 -0.91 1.47 2.51
C ALA A 99 -0.55 2.83 1.92
N ILE A 100 -0.59 3.87 2.76
CA ILE A 100 -0.21 5.25 2.39
C ILE A 100 1.30 5.49 2.59
N ALA A 101 2.10 4.44 2.53
CA ALA A 101 3.53 4.44 2.82
C ALA A 101 4.37 5.10 1.71
N CYS A 102 5.59 5.53 2.04
CA CYS A 102 6.56 5.99 1.06
C CYS A 102 7.42 4.89 0.46
N ARG A 103 7.63 3.81 1.22
CA ARG A 103 8.54 2.76 0.79
C ARG A 103 8.15 1.34 1.22
N PRO A 104 7.94 1.04 2.52
CA PRO A 104 7.75 -0.34 2.92
C PRO A 104 6.38 -0.86 2.46
N PHE A 105 6.28 -2.18 2.41
CA PHE A 105 4.99 -2.86 2.46
C PHE A 105 4.71 -3.31 3.89
N PHE A 106 3.46 -3.64 4.20
CA PHE A 106 3.02 -3.99 5.54
C PHE A 106 2.36 -5.37 5.52
N THR A 107 2.73 -6.25 6.45
CA THR A 107 2.03 -7.53 6.62
C THR A 107 0.89 -7.35 7.63
N PHE A 108 -0.30 -7.01 7.14
CA PHE A 108 -1.48 -6.76 7.98
C PHE A 108 -2.06 -8.07 8.53
N SER A 109 -2.38 -8.09 9.82
CA SER A 109 -3.05 -9.20 10.50
C SER A 109 -3.79 -8.74 11.76
N ILE A 110 -4.69 -9.58 12.25
CA ILE A 110 -5.43 -9.36 13.50
C ILE A 110 -5.33 -10.63 14.34
N ASP A 111 -4.82 -10.52 15.56
CA ASP A 111 -4.64 -11.67 16.44
C ASP A 111 -5.97 -12.42 16.63
N ASN A 112 -5.91 -13.75 16.53
CA ASN A 112 -7.06 -14.67 16.71
C ASN A 112 -8.23 -14.46 15.73
N HIS A 113 -8.05 -13.70 14.64
CA HIS A 113 -9.08 -13.53 13.61
C HIS A 113 -8.56 -13.94 12.24
N ASN A 114 -9.38 -14.70 11.52
CA ASN A 114 -9.26 -14.74 10.07
C ASN A 114 -9.93 -13.49 9.47
N ILE A 115 -9.47 -13.10 8.30
CA ILE A 115 -10.06 -12.06 7.47
C ILE A 115 -10.34 -12.62 6.08
N THR A 116 -11.42 -12.19 5.46
CA THR A 116 -11.78 -12.61 4.10
C THR A 116 -11.46 -11.49 3.12
N PHE A 117 -10.38 -11.63 2.35
CA PHE A 117 -10.04 -10.70 1.27
C PHE A 117 -11.11 -10.71 0.19
N MET A 118 -11.54 -9.53 -0.26
CA MET A 118 -12.60 -9.38 -1.28
C MET A 118 -12.46 -8.15 -2.20
N GLU A 119 -11.46 -7.28 -2.02
CA GLU A 119 -11.22 -6.16 -2.92
C GLU A 119 -9.73 -5.87 -2.96
N ALA A 120 -9.17 -5.62 -4.14
CA ALA A 120 -7.84 -5.05 -4.31
C ALA A 120 -7.91 -3.85 -5.26
N ASP A 121 -7.31 -2.74 -4.83
CA ASP A 121 -7.14 -1.52 -5.61
C ASP A 121 -8.42 -0.95 -6.25
N GLY A 122 -9.57 -1.16 -5.60
CA GLY A 122 -10.88 -0.71 -6.08
C GLY A 122 -11.58 -1.66 -7.05
N ILE A 123 -11.10 -2.91 -7.16
CA ILE A 123 -11.71 -3.99 -7.92
C ILE A 123 -12.16 -5.08 -6.95
N GLU A 124 -13.40 -5.51 -7.05
CA GLU A 124 -13.99 -6.57 -6.24
C GLU A 124 -13.50 -7.95 -6.68
N HIS A 125 -13.25 -8.82 -5.71
CA HIS A 125 -12.65 -10.14 -5.87
C HIS A 125 -13.47 -11.23 -5.18
N ASP A 126 -13.34 -12.45 -5.67
CA ASP A 126 -13.85 -13.64 -5.02
C ASP A 126 -13.28 -13.77 -3.59
N PRO A 127 -14.06 -14.27 -2.62
CA PRO A 127 -13.64 -14.32 -1.22
C PRO A 127 -12.48 -15.30 -1.00
N VAL A 128 -11.39 -14.79 -0.39
CA VAL A 128 -10.25 -15.61 0.04
C VAL A 128 -10.02 -15.44 1.53
N GLU A 129 -10.27 -16.50 2.31
CA GLU A 129 -10.04 -16.49 3.76
C GLU A 129 -8.55 -16.69 4.07
N VAL A 130 -7.98 -15.74 4.81
CA VAL A 130 -6.56 -15.67 5.17
C VAL A 130 -6.39 -15.15 6.59
N GLN A 131 -5.17 -15.18 7.11
CA GLN A 131 -4.82 -14.57 8.40
C GLN A 131 -3.90 -13.37 8.29
N ASN A 132 -3.22 -13.22 7.15
CA ASN A 132 -2.41 -12.05 6.87
C ASN A 132 -2.39 -11.71 5.38
N ILE A 133 -2.20 -10.43 5.10
CA ILE A 133 -2.14 -9.85 3.76
C ILE A 133 -0.94 -8.91 3.72
N ASP A 134 -0.07 -9.06 2.71
CA ASP A 134 0.92 -8.03 2.42
C ASP A 134 0.24 -6.92 1.62
N VAL A 135 0.38 -5.68 2.09
CA VAL A 135 -0.15 -4.49 1.43
C VAL A 135 1.03 -3.60 1.06
N TYR A 136 1.34 -3.55 -0.24
CA TYR A 136 2.45 -2.78 -0.78
C TYR A 136 2.12 -1.29 -0.85
N THR A 137 3.15 -0.46 -0.98
CA THR A 137 2.99 0.99 -1.10
C THR A 137 1.94 1.35 -2.15
N ALA A 138 0.98 2.19 -1.75
CA ALA A 138 -0.17 2.64 -2.54
C ALA A 138 -1.26 1.59 -2.86
N GLN A 139 -1.11 0.34 -2.42
CA GLN A 139 -2.18 -0.64 -2.53
C GLN A 139 -3.30 -0.37 -1.51
N ARG A 140 -4.50 -0.79 -1.88
CA ARG A 140 -5.69 -0.82 -1.04
C ARG A 140 -6.29 -2.22 -1.10
N VAL A 141 -6.68 -2.75 0.05
CA VAL A 141 -7.42 -4.01 0.12
C VAL A 141 -8.63 -3.86 1.01
N SER A 142 -9.77 -4.43 0.61
CA SER A 142 -10.88 -4.64 1.54
C SER A 142 -10.88 -6.09 2.00
N ALA A 143 -10.99 -6.28 3.31
CA ALA A 143 -11.14 -7.58 3.92
C ALA A 143 -12.29 -7.57 4.93
N ILE A 144 -13.12 -8.61 4.90
CA ILE A 144 -14.22 -8.76 5.84
C ILE A 144 -13.69 -9.38 7.13
N LEU A 145 -13.88 -8.66 8.23
CA LEU A 145 -13.66 -9.16 9.58
C LEU A 145 -15.00 -9.61 10.17
N ASN A 146 -15.08 -10.87 10.58
CA ASN A 146 -16.17 -11.35 11.42
C ASN A 146 -15.78 -11.20 12.90
N ALA A 147 -16.50 -10.36 13.65
CA ALA A 147 -16.25 -10.14 15.08
C ALA A 147 -16.81 -11.30 15.93
N ASN A 148 -16.26 -12.50 15.75
CA ASN A 148 -16.76 -13.75 16.29
C ASN A 148 -15.95 -14.30 17.49
N GLN A 149 -14.93 -13.58 17.95
CA GLN A 149 -14.13 -13.96 19.09
C GLN A 149 -14.79 -13.51 20.41
N PRO A 150 -14.35 -14.02 21.58
CA PRO A 150 -14.78 -13.50 22.88
C PRO A 150 -14.64 -11.97 22.98
N VAL A 151 -15.46 -11.34 23.81
CA VAL A 151 -15.36 -9.89 24.07
C VAL A 151 -14.04 -9.61 24.80
N ASP A 152 -13.07 -9.08 24.07
CA ASP A 152 -11.74 -8.73 24.56
C ASP A 152 -11.07 -7.68 23.64
N ASN A 153 -9.82 -7.35 23.94
CA ASN A 153 -8.94 -6.56 23.09
C ASN A 153 -7.99 -7.50 22.33
N TYR A 154 -7.81 -7.25 21.04
CA TYR A 154 -6.91 -8.02 20.17
C TYR A 154 -5.94 -7.08 19.46
N TRP A 155 -4.68 -7.50 19.27
CA TRP A 155 -3.75 -6.71 18.48
C TRP A 155 -4.12 -6.76 17.00
N ILE A 156 -4.22 -5.57 16.40
CA ILE A 156 -4.03 -5.37 14.96
C ILE A 156 -2.53 -5.14 14.76
N ARG A 157 -1.93 -5.84 13.80
CA ARG A 157 -0.49 -5.80 13.54
C ARG A 157 -0.26 -5.49 12.08
N ALA A 158 0.74 -4.66 11.82
CA ALA A 158 1.20 -4.36 10.47
C ALA A 158 2.71 -4.10 10.48
N PRO A 159 3.57 -5.08 10.85
CA PRO A 159 5.01 -4.89 10.76
C PRO A 159 5.40 -4.50 9.33
N PRO A 160 6.09 -3.37 9.12
CA PRO A 160 6.54 -2.99 7.80
C PRO A 160 7.80 -3.78 7.43
N THR A 161 7.89 -4.16 6.17
CA THR A 161 9.05 -4.82 5.57
C THR A 161 9.56 -3.97 4.42
N GLY A 162 10.88 -3.79 4.33
CA GLY A 162 11.55 -3.04 3.29
C GLY A 162 12.88 -3.66 2.91
N GLY A 163 13.32 -3.44 1.66
CA GLY A 163 14.61 -3.95 1.16
C GLY A 163 15.81 -3.43 1.95
N ALA A 164 16.83 -4.29 2.06
CA ALA A 164 18.08 -4.22 2.83
C ALA A 164 18.23 -3.01 3.78
N PRO A 165 18.20 -3.22 5.12
CA PRO A 165 18.41 -2.13 6.06
C PRO A 165 19.77 -1.47 5.81
N ALA A 166 19.83 -0.15 6.00
CA ALA A 166 21.08 0.59 6.16
C ALA A 166 22.02 -0.20 7.09
N PRO A 167 23.36 -0.15 6.89
CA PRO A 167 24.34 -0.97 7.62
C PRO A 167 24.20 -0.95 9.14
N ASN A 168 23.61 0.13 9.69
CA ASN A 168 23.44 0.36 11.12
C ASN A 168 21.96 0.39 11.58
N GLY A 169 21.00 0.15 10.69
CA GLY A 169 19.56 0.28 10.98
C GLY A 169 19.13 1.70 11.36
N ASN A 170 17.90 1.85 11.84
CA ASN A 170 17.45 3.02 12.61
C ASN A 170 17.19 2.55 14.05
N PRO A 171 17.90 3.07 15.07
CA PRO A 171 17.74 2.63 16.46
C PRO A 171 16.37 2.95 17.07
N ASN A 172 15.61 3.87 16.47
CA ASN A 172 14.25 4.18 16.88
C ASN A 172 13.25 3.12 16.36
N PHE A 173 13.59 2.44 15.27
CA PHE A 173 12.64 1.62 14.56
C PHE A 173 12.51 0.22 15.15
N ASP A 174 11.28 -0.15 15.50
CA ASP A 174 10.89 -1.52 15.83
C ASP A 174 9.62 -1.88 15.04
N PRO A 175 9.68 -2.82 14.08
CA PRO A 175 8.51 -3.21 13.30
C PRO A 175 7.38 -3.77 14.17
N ASP A 176 7.71 -4.38 15.31
CA ASP A 176 6.72 -4.97 16.22
C ASP A 176 5.90 -3.92 16.97
N LEU A 177 6.30 -2.65 16.96
CA LEU A 177 5.53 -1.54 17.53
C LEU A 177 4.48 -0.97 16.56
N THR A 178 4.41 -1.47 15.33
CA THR A 178 3.38 -1.06 14.35
C THR A 178 2.08 -1.82 14.64
N ARG A 179 1.31 -1.30 15.62
CA ARG A 179 0.10 -1.93 16.14
C ARG A 179 -1.06 -0.96 16.29
N ALA A 180 -2.26 -1.53 16.35
CA ALA A 180 -3.50 -0.91 16.81
C ALA A 180 -4.29 -1.92 17.64
N ILE A 181 -5.38 -1.48 18.27
CA ILE A 181 -6.23 -2.31 19.11
C ILE A 181 -7.56 -2.55 18.40
N LEU A 182 -7.89 -3.81 18.11
CA LEU A 182 -9.26 -4.21 17.82
C LEU A 182 -9.98 -4.40 19.15
N LYS A 183 -10.90 -3.50 19.47
CA LYS A 183 -11.61 -3.49 20.76
C LYS A 183 -13.06 -3.92 20.59
N TYR A 184 -13.43 -5.02 21.22
CA TYR A 184 -14.82 -5.41 21.32
C TYR A 184 -15.59 -4.52 22.30
N LYS A 185 -16.83 -4.18 21.97
CA LYS A 185 -17.74 -3.47 22.86
C LYS A 185 -17.92 -4.23 24.18
N GLY A 186 -17.56 -3.58 25.29
CA GLY A 186 -17.57 -4.17 26.63
C GLY A 186 -16.21 -4.66 27.12
N ALA A 187 -15.19 -4.70 26.25
CA ALA A 187 -13.82 -4.97 26.66
C ALA A 187 -13.23 -3.79 27.47
N PRO A 188 -12.32 -4.05 28.43
CA PRO A 188 -11.67 -3.01 29.24
C PRO A 188 -10.78 -2.09 28.41
N ASP A 189 -10.51 -0.88 28.89
CA ASP A 189 -9.56 0.08 28.32
C ASP A 189 -8.11 -0.29 28.67
N VAL A 190 -7.62 -1.38 28.10
CA VAL A 190 -6.26 -1.89 28.30
C VAL A 190 -5.67 -2.41 26.99
N GLU A 191 -4.34 -2.42 26.90
CA GLU A 191 -3.66 -3.03 25.77
C GLU A 191 -3.92 -4.55 25.69
N PRO A 192 -4.11 -5.13 24.49
CA PRO A 192 -4.21 -6.57 24.31
C PRO A 192 -2.99 -7.33 24.86
N THR A 193 -3.22 -8.53 25.37
CA THR A 193 -2.15 -9.50 25.71
C THR A 193 -2.12 -10.67 24.73
N THR A 194 -2.77 -10.53 23.57
CA THR A 194 -2.86 -11.59 22.55
C THR A 194 -1.53 -11.77 21.82
N ASN A 195 -1.35 -12.96 21.24
CA ASN A 195 -0.17 -13.30 20.45
C ASN A 195 -0.59 -13.58 19.01
N ASN A 196 0.27 -13.21 18.07
CA ASN A 196 0.12 -13.63 16.68
C ASN A 196 0.52 -15.10 16.56
N THR A 197 -0.40 -15.96 16.15
CA THR A 197 -0.12 -17.39 15.94
C THR A 197 0.36 -17.70 14.52
N GLY A 198 0.32 -16.71 13.61
CA GLY A 198 0.56 -16.90 12.18
C GLY A 198 -0.46 -17.81 11.51
N GLY A 199 -0.44 -17.85 10.18
CA GLY A 199 -1.23 -18.77 9.36
C GLY A 199 -1.25 -18.37 7.88
N PRO A 200 -2.28 -18.78 7.11
CA PRO A 200 -2.27 -18.64 5.67
C PRO A 200 -2.18 -17.16 5.26
N LYS A 201 -1.20 -16.88 4.39
CA LYS A 201 -0.99 -15.59 3.76
C LYS A 201 -1.74 -15.55 2.43
N LEU A 202 -2.33 -14.40 2.10
CA LEU A 202 -2.90 -14.17 0.77
C LEU A 202 -1.80 -14.21 -0.30
N LEU A 203 -1.99 -15.03 -1.33
CA LEU A 203 -1.13 -15.07 -2.51
C LEU A 203 -1.82 -14.37 -3.68
N ASP A 204 -1.08 -13.60 -4.47
CA ASP A 204 -1.59 -12.87 -5.64
C ASP A 204 -2.32 -13.79 -6.63
N GLU A 205 -1.85 -15.03 -6.79
CA GLU A 205 -2.48 -16.03 -7.67
C GLU A 205 -3.89 -16.45 -7.24
N GLN A 206 -4.29 -16.16 -5.99
CA GLN A 206 -5.62 -16.42 -5.46
C GLN A 206 -6.56 -15.21 -5.65
N MET A 207 -6.03 -14.06 -6.06
CA MET A 207 -6.82 -12.86 -6.30
C MET A 207 -7.50 -12.97 -7.67
N HIS A 208 -8.78 -13.34 -7.68
CA HIS A 208 -9.61 -13.39 -8.88
C HIS A 208 -10.71 -12.34 -8.80
N PRO A 209 -10.81 -11.39 -9.76
CA PRO A 209 -11.94 -10.46 -9.82
C PRO A 209 -13.28 -11.21 -9.90
N ILE A 210 -14.32 -10.67 -9.27
CA ILE A 210 -15.66 -11.26 -9.38
C ILE A 210 -16.15 -11.20 -10.83
N ALA A 211 -17.06 -12.11 -11.21
CA ALA A 211 -17.56 -12.19 -12.58
C ALA A 211 -18.19 -10.89 -13.13
N GLN A 212 -18.73 -10.03 -12.25
CA GLN A 212 -19.35 -8.75 -12.58
C GLN A 212 -18.35 -7.68 -12.99
N GLU A 213 -17.11 -7.74 -12.50
CA GLU A 213 -16.01 -6.87 -12.96
C GLU A 213 -15.62 -7.16 -14.41
N HIS A 214 -16.15 -8.25 -14.97
CA HIS A 214 -15.68 -8.90 -16.18
C HIS A 214 -14.20 -9.32 -15.99
N PRO A 215 -13.63 -10.20 -16.82
CA PRO A 215 -12.22 -10.61 -16.67
C PRO A 215 -11.19 -9.46 -16.91
N GLY A 216 -11.58 -8.20 -16.77
CA GLY A 216 -10.98 -7.10 -17.53
C GLY A 216 -11.13 -7.39 -19.03
N MET A 217 -10.87 -6.39 -19.87
CA MET A 217 -10.58 -6.67 -21.27
C MET A 217 -9.17 -7.27 -21.39
N LEU A 218 -8.92 -8.42 -20.75
CA LEU A 218 -7.83 -9.29 -21.15
C LEU A 218 -8.21 -9.76 -22.56
N GLY A 219 -7.74 -9.02 -23.56
CA GLY A 219 -7.93 -9.42 -24.94
C GLY A 219 -7.45 -10.86 -25.08
N SER A 220 -8.29 -11.74 -25.59
CA SER A 220 -7.96 -13.15 -25.78
C SER A 220 -7.00 -13.38 -26.96
N GLY A 221 -6.35 -12.33 -27.43
CA GLY A 221 -5.46 -12.31 -28.59
C GLY A 221 -4.12 -11.68 -28.22
N ASP A 222 -3.16 -11.78 -29.14
CA ASP A 222 -1.85 -11.17 -28.96
C ASP A 222 -1.97 -9.64 -28.78
N PRO A 223 -1.11 -9.03 -27.94
CA PRO A 223 -1.12 -7.57 -27.77
C PRO A 223 -0.75 -6.87 -29.08
N ASP A 224 -1.44 -5.78 -29.40
CA ASP A 224 -1.09 -4.90 -30.51
C ASP A 224 0.30 -4.26 -30.29
N VAL A 225 0.60 -3.95 -29.03
CA VAL A 225 1.91 -3.43 -28.59
C VAL A 225 2.33 -4.14 -27.32
N ALA A 226 3.56 -4.66 -27.31
CA ALA A 226 4.21 -5.21 -26.13
C ALA A 226 5.43 -4.37 -25.76
N ILE A 227 5.51 -3.91 -24.51
CA ILE A 227 6.63 -3.12 -23.98
C ILE A 227 7.27 -3.91 -22.84
N VAL A 228 8.60 -4.05 -22.88
CA VAL A 228 9.38 -4.56 -21.76
C VAL A 228 10.07 -3.38 -21.08
N LEU A 229 9.86 -3.22 -19.77
CA LEU A 229 10.50 -2.20 -18.94
C LEU A 229 11.61 -2.86 -18.14
N ASN A 230 12.85 -2.77 -18.64
CA ASN A 230 14.02 -3.31 -17.96
C ASN A 230 14.49 -2.31 -16.90
N ILE A 231 14.33 -2.66 -15.64
CA ILE A 231 14.79 -1.86 -14.51
C ILE A 231 16.27 -2.17 -14.27
N ALA A 232 17.09 -1.14 -14.18
CA ALA A 232 18.50 -1.26 -13.83
C ALA A 232 18.92 -0.12 -12.88
N GLN A 233 20.07 -0.28 -12.22
CA GLN A 233 20.65 0.75 -11.39
C GLN A 233 22.14 0.93 -11.74
N PRO A 234 22.47 1.35 -12.98
CA PRO A 234 23.87 1.41 -13.43
C PRO A 234 24.68 2.49 -12.71
N ASN A 235 24.00 3.53 -12.19
CA ASN A 235 24.59 4.59 -11.39
C ASN A 235 23.80 4.73 -10.07
N PRO A 236 24.00 3.84 -9.08
CA PRO A 236 23.33 3.95 -7.79
C PRO A 236 23.55 5.34 -7.17
N PRO A 237 22.51 5.97 -6.58
CA PRO A 237 21.21 5.38 -6.26
C PRO A 237 20.12 5.52 -7.35
N PHE A 238 20.45 6.04 -8.53
CA PHE A 238 19.46 6.33 -9.57
C PHE A 238 19.03 5.09 -10.34
N PHE A 239 17.72 4.99 -10.61
CA PHE A 239 17.11 3.90 -11.36
C PHE A 239 16.92 4.30 -12.82
N ASP A 240 17.20 3.36 -13.69
CA ASP A 240 16.93 3.44 -15.11
C ASP A 240 15.79 2.51 -15.49
N ILE A 241 14.95 2.94 -16.42
CA ILE A 241 14.06 2.08 -17.18
C ILE A 241 14.54 2.09 -18.62
N ASN A 242 14.89 0.91 -19.16
CA ASN A 242 15.46 0.76 -20.50
C ASN A 242 16.70 1.64 -20.73
N GLY A 243 17.54 1.80 -19.70
CA GLY A 243 18.78 2.59 -19.74
C GLY A 243 18.57 4.10 -19.63
N ILE A 244 17.37 4.56 -19.26
CA ILE A 244 17.04 5.98 -19.11
C ILE A 244 16.62 6.28 -17.67
N SER A 245 17.35 7.18 -17.01
CA SER A 245 16.96 7.79 -15.74
C SER A 245 15.89 8.86 -15.95
N TYR A 246 14.80 8.79 -15.21
CA TYR A 246 13.74 9.81 -15.28
C TYR A 246 14.23 11.16 -14.74
N ILE A 247 13.94 12.24 -15.48
CA ILE A 247 14.18 13.62 -15.09
C ILE A 247 12.90 14.41 -15.39
N SER A 248 12.35 15.04 -14.37
CA SER A 248 11.13 15.83 -14.52
C SER A 248 11.35 16.98 -15.51
N PRO A 249 10.49 17.13 -16.53
CA PRO A 249 10.65 18.21 -17.50
C PRO A 249 10.31 19.57 -16.90
N THR A 250 10.97 20.62 -17.38
CA THR A 250 10.68 22.01 -16.97
C THR A 250 9.28 22.47 -17.43
N ILE A 251 8.76 21.88 -18.50
CA ILE A 251 7.40 22.10 -19.01
C ILE A 251 6.63 20.78 -18.84
N PRO A 252 5.50 20.75 -18.11
CA PRO A 252 4.70 19.53 -17.96
C PRO A 252 4.31 18.92 -19.31
N VAL A 253 4.38 17.60 -19.44
CA VAL A 253 4.11 16.86 -20.69
C VAL A 253 2.76 17.25 -21.31
N LEU A 254 1.70 17.38 -20.50
CA LEU A 254 0.38 17.81 -20.98
C LEU A 254 0.44 19.20 -21.64
N LEU A 255 1.19 20.15 -21.07
CA LEU A 255 1.34 21.47 -21.64
C LEU A 255 2.13 21.45 -22.96
N GLN A 256 3.13 20.57 -23.08
CA GLN A 256 3.84 20.35 -24.34
C GLN A 256 2.88 19.87 -25.44
N ILE A 257 2.00 18.90 -25.13
CA ILE A 257 0.98 18.37 -26.04
C ILE A 257 -0.03 19.46 -26.44
N LEU A 258 -0.57 20.21 -25.47
CA LEU A 258 -1.49 21.32 -25.76
C LEU A 258 -0.85 22.45 -26.56
N SER A 259 0.48 22.59 -26.49
CA SER A 259 1.26 23.54 -27.27
C SER A 259 1.65 23.02 -28.66
N GLY A 260 1.23 21.80 -29.02
CA GLY A 260 1.36 21.25 -30.36
C GLY A 260 2.36 20.10 -30.54
N ALA A 261 2.98 19.59 -29.46
CA ALA A 261 3.80 18.38 -29.54
C ALA A 261 2.94 17.17 -29.92
N LYS A 262 3.36 16.41 -30.95
CA LYS A 262 2.58 15.28 -31.51
C LYS A 262 3.39 14.01 -31.70
N GLN A 263 4.71 14.12 -31.75
CA GLN A 263 5.63 13.01 -31.96
C GLN A 263 6.56 12.86 -30.75
N PRO A 264 7.18 11.68 -30.52
CA PRO A 264 8.06 11.48 -29.38
C PRO A 264 9.20 12.50 -29.30
N GLN A 265 9.79 12.86 -30.45
CA GLN A 265 10.85 13.88 -30.54
C GLN A 265 10.40 15.31 -30.21
N ASP A 266 9.09 15.58 -30.19
CA ASP A 266 8.54 16.88 -29.82
C ASP A 266 8.43 17.04 -28.30
N LEU A 267 8.51 15.92 -27.55
CA LEU A 267 8.43 15.89 -26.10
C LEU A 267 9.81 15.95 -25.49
N LEU A 268 9.92 16.61 -24.34
CA LEU A 268 11.18 16.74 -23.62
C LEU A 268 11.02 16.19 -22.20
N PRO A 269 11.96 15.35 -21.71
CA PRO A 269 12.97 14.63 -22.50
C PRO A 269 12.33 13.51 -23.33
N SER A 270 12.62 13.48 -24.64
CA SER A 270 11.93 12.61 -25.61
C SER A 270 12.06 11.12 -25.30
N GLU A 271 13.20 10.73 -24.77
CA GLU A 271 13.60 9.37 -24.44
C GLU A 271 12.87 8.78 -23.23
N GLN A 272 12.11 9.59 -22.50
CA GLN A 272 11.37 9.20 -21.29
C GLN A 272 9.88 8.96 -21.55
N VAL A 273 9.41 9.12 -22.80
CA VAL A 273 7.98 9.04 -23.14
C VAL A 273 7.72 7.92 -24.14
N PHE A 274 6.82 7.01 -23.76
CA PHE A 274 6.21 6.06 -24.68
C PHE A 274 4.90 6.65 -25.22
N ILE A 275 4.78 6.79 -26.54
CA ILE A 275 3.51 7.14 -27.17
C ILE A 275 2.77 5.86 -27.54
N VAL A 276 1.57 5.70 -27.00
CA VAL A 276 0.72 4.54 -27.23
C VAL A 276 -0.50 4.99 -28.05
N PRO A 277 -0.82 4.32 -29.17
CA PRO A 277 -2.04 4.60 -29.93
C PRO A 277 -3.32 4.42 -29.10
N PRO A 278 -4.42 5.12 -29.40
CA PRO A 278 -5.70 4.87 -28.76
C PRO A 278 -6.30 3.53 -29.23
N ASN A 279 -7.12 2.91 -28.38
CA ASN A 279 -7.92 1.71 -28.69
C ASN A 279 -7.09 0.47 -29.10
N ILE A 280 -5.97 0.24 -28.43
CA ILE A 280 -5.13 -0.95 -28.66
C ILE A 280 -5.01 -1.79 -27.38
N LEU A 281 -4.67 -3.08 -27.55
CA LEU A 281 -4.24 -3.96 -26.49
C LEU A 281 -2.75 -3.75 -26.21
N LEU A 282 -2.43 -3.12 -25.08
CA LEU A 282 -1.07 -2.92 -24.61
C LEU A 282 -0.70 -3.96 -23.55
N GLN A 283 0.38 -4.70 -23.78
CA GLN A 283 1.02 -5.51 -22.73
C GLN A 283 2.28 -4.80 -22.23
N VAL A 284 2.38 -4.62 -20.91
CA VAL A 284 3.61 -4.13 -20.26
C VAL A 284 4.19 -5.26 -19.41
N SER A 285 5.43 -5.61 -19.66
CA SER A 285 6.18 -6.59 -18.87
C SER A 285 7.30 -5.88 -18.13
N ILE A 286 7.38 -6.08 -16.82
CA ILE A 286 8.42 -5.52 -15.96
C ILE A 286 9.15 -6.69 -15.31
N PRO A 287 10.20 -7.25 -15.96
CA PRO A 287 10.89 -8.41 -15.42
C PRO A 287 11.60 -8.03 -14.12
N GLY A 288 11.13 -8.60 -13.00
CA GLY A 288 11.85 -8.54 -11.73
C GLY A 288 12.87 -9.66 -11.61
N THR A 289 13.86 -9.50 -10.74
CA THR A 289 14.78 -10.59 -10.33
C THR A 289 14.21 -11.44 -9.19
N GLY A 290 12.92 -11.30 -8.86
CA GLY A 290 12.37 -11.72 -7.57
C GLY A 290 12.77 -10.73 -6.47
N ALA A 291 11.86 -10.49 -5.53
CA ALA A 291 12.13 -9.75 -4.31
C ALA A 291 13.10 -10.52 -3.40
#